data_AF-A0A6H5JEX4-F1
#
_entry.id   AF-A0A6H5JEX4-F1
#
_cell.length_a   1.000
_cell.length_b   1.000
_cell.length_c   1.000
_cell.angle_alpha   90.00
_cell.angle_beta   90.00
_cell.angle_gamma   90.00
#
_symmetry.space_group_name_H-M   'P 1'
#
loop_
_entity.id
_entity.type
_entity.pdbx_description
1 polymer ?
#
loop_
_entity_poly.entity_id
_entity_poly.type
_entity_poly.pdbx_seq_one_letter_code
_entity_poly.pdbx_strand_id
1 'polypeptide(L)'
;MQDALDPLRQYAHDKIGRHSQARDAKTLEVFKAAKLTDFTFMKGRKYSDDTIRTLKVLPFVKKKMVRGLLKEKEDFYMAASDTEAEYGHMAFWNDNKKKLPTWHALVLDVALLQPSSAFMERVFSILRCCFNERQEHVYSDRICASVLLKYNRGRAQSSSAEMGGGAEDANNGGGSDEESDDSSDEDSD
;
A
#
# COMPACT_ATOMS: atom_id res chain seq x y z
N MET A 1 -23.08 -19.55 27.20
CA MET A 1 -22.81 -19.20 25.79
C MET A 1 -21.45 -19.66 25.29
N GLN A 2 -20.51 -20.10 26.15
CA GLN A 2 -19.25 -20.73 25.71
C GLN A 2 -19.45 -22.13 25.07
N ASP A 3 -20.35 -22.97 25.60
CA ASP A 3 -20.47 -24.39 25.21
C ASP A 3 -20.98 -24.65 23.77
N ALA A 4 -21.63 -23.68 23.13
CA ALA A 4 -22.18 -23.86 21.76
C ALA A 4 -21.12 -23.71 20.66
N LEU A 5 -19.95 -23.16 21.00
CA LEU A 5 -18.88 -22.89 20.04
C LEU A 5 -17.86 -24.03 19.96
N ASP A 6 -17.85 -24.94 20.92
CA ASP A 6 -16.90 -26.04 20.98
C ASP A 6 -17.07 -27.05 19.83
N PRO A 7 -18.30 -27.45 19.43
CA PRO A 7 -18.49 -28.31 18.26
C PRO A 7 -18.02 -27.64 16.96
N LEU A 8 -18.21 -26.32 16.84
CA LEU A 8 -17.78 -25.51 15.69
C LEU A 8 -16.25 -25.36 15.64
N ARG A 9 -15.60 -25.19 16.79
CA ARG A 9 -14.14 -25.17 16.91
C ARG A 9 -13.53 -26.53 16.56
N GLN A 10 -14.16 -27.60 17.03
CA GLN A 10 -13.72 -28.97 16.75
C GLN A 10 -13.87 -29.30 15.27
N TYR A 11 -15.01 -28.95 14.66
CA TYR A 11 -15.25 -29.10 13.22
C TYR A 11 -14.25 -28.30 12.37
N ALA A 12 -13.98 -27.05 12.75
CA ALA A 12 -12.97 -26.22 12.09
C ALA A 12 -11.58 -26.86 12.21
N HIS A 13 -11.19 -27.35 13.39
CA HIS A 13 -9.90 -28.00 13.57
C HIS A 13 -9.75 -29.28 12.72
N ASP A 14 -10.81 -30.07 12.60
CA ASP A 14 -10.83 -31.34 11.86
C ASP A 14 -10.87 -31.18 10.33
N LYS A 15 -11.63 -30.20 9.83
CA LYS A 15 -11.82 -29.99 8.37
C LYS A 15 -10.83 -29.00 7.76
N ILE A 16 -10.39 -28.00 8.53
CA ILE A 16 -9.62 -26.86 8.03
C ILE A 16 -8.11 -27.12 8.25
N GLY A 17 -7.75 -27.96 9.24
CA GLY A 17 -6.38 -28.38 9.49
C GLY A 17 -5.50 -27.25 10.06
N ARG A 18 -4.46 -27.63 10.81
CA ARG A 18 -3.57 -26.67 11.51
C ARG A 18 -2.92 -25.64 10.58
N HIS A 19 -2.68 -26.00 9.31
CA HIS A 19 -2.11 -25.08 8.31
C HIS A 19 -3.07 -23.98 7.86
N SER A 20 -4.38 -24.27 7.76
CA SER A 20 -5.34 -23.23 7.45
C SER A 20 -5.64 -22.36 8.67
N GLN A 21 -5.69 -22.91 9.89
CA GLN A 21 -5.83 -22.08 11.10
C GLN A 21 -4.69 -21.03 11.24
N ALA A 22 -3.45 -21.38 10.91
CA ALA A 22 -2.33 -20.43 10.91
C ALA A 22 -2.44 -19.39 9.78
N ARG A 23 -2.91 -19.79 8.59
CA ARG A 23 -3.19 -18.89 7.46
C ARG A 23 -4.32 -17.92 7.79
N ASP A 24 -5.36 -18.41 8.46
CA ASP A 24 -6.54 -17.66 8.88
C ASP A 24 -6.18 -16.69 10.00
N ALA A 25 -5.32 -17.09 10.94
CA ALA A 25 -4.79 -16.20 11.99
C ALA A 25 -4.00 -15.03 11.39
N LYS A 26 -3.08 -15.28 10.46
CA LYS A 26 -2.31 -14.22 9.79
C LYS A 26 -3.19 -13.30 8.95
N THR A 27 -4.17 -13.86 8.25
CA THR A 27 -5.16 -13.09 7.48
C THR A 27 -6.00 -12.20 8.41
N LEU A 28 -6.38 -12.73 9.57
CA LEU A 28 -7.12 -11.99 10.58
C LEU A 28 -6.28 -10.85 11.18
N GLU A 29 -4.98 -11.05 11.40
CA GLU A 29 -4.08 -9.98 11.86
C GLU A 29 -3.94 -8.88 10.82
N VAL A 30 -3.78 -9.23 9.54
CA VAL A 30 -3.77 -8.26 8.43
C VAL A 30 -5.07 -7.47 8.40
N PHE A 31 -6.22 -8.14 8.56
CA PHE A 31 -7.52 -7.47 8.59
C PHE A 31 -7.68 -6.54 9.81
N LYS A 32 -7.25 -6.98 11.00
CA LYS A 32 -7.27 -6.15 12.22
C LYS A 32 -6.37 -4.93 12.07
N ALA A 33 -5.20 -5.08 11.46
CA ALA A 33 -4.30 -3.97 11.18
C ALA A 33 -4.87 -3.02 10.13
N ALA A 34 -5.47 -3.53 9.05
CA ALA A 34 -6.13 -2.72 8.03
C ALA A 34 -7.27 -1.88 8.60
N LYS A 35 -7.99 -2.37 9.62
CA LYS A 35 -9.01 -1.56 10.31
C LYS A 35 -8.45 -0.30 10.97
N LEU A 36 -7.16 -0.26 11.28
CA LEU A 36 -6.51 0.96 11.78
C LEU A 36 -6.34 2.03 10.69
N THR A 37 -6.73 1.79 9.43
CA THR A 37 -6.83 2.86 8.43
C THR A 37 -8.24 3.42 8.33
N ASP A 38 -9.21 2.87 9.06
CA ASP A 38 -10.57 3.41 9.12
C ASP A 38 -10.65 4.56 10.13
N PHE A 39 -10.73 5.80 9.62
CA PHE A 39 -10.78 7.00 10.47
C PHE A 39 -11.99 6.98 11.41
N THR A 40 -13.13 6.42 10.99
CA THR A 40 -14.33 6.34 11.83
C THR A 40 -14.15 5.34 12.97
N PHE A 41 -13.49 4.21 12.68
CA PHE A 41 -13.13 3.20 13.68
C PHE A 41 -12.11 3.73 14.69
N MET A 42 -11.22 4.62 14.25
CA MET A 42 -10.24 5.24 15.11
C MET A 42 -10.75 6.47 15.87
N LYS A 43 -11.78 7.14 15.34
CA LYS A 43 -12.42 8.27 16.00
C LYS A 43 -12.89 7.85 17.40
N GLY A 44 -12.50 8.63 18.41
CA GLY A 44 -12.86 8.38 19.81
C GLY A 44 -12.08 7.26 20.50
N ARG A 45 -11.14 6.58 19.82
CA ARG A 45 -10.26 5.58 20.42
C ARG A 45 -8.82 6.09 20.47
N LYS A 46 -8.33 6.37 21.68
CA LYS A 46 -6.91 6.69 21.88
C LYS A 46 -6.08 5.41 21.73
N TYR A 47 -5.47 5.24 20.58
CA TYR A 47 -4.59 4.12 20.33
C TYR A 47 -3.19 4.42 20.85
N SER A 48 -2.60 3.40 21.47
CA SER A 48 -1.21 3.43 21.88
C SER A 48 -0.29 3.41 20.64
N ASP A 49 0.94 3.86 20.81
CA ASP A 49 1.96 3.75 19.77
C ASP A 49 2.21 2.29 19.39
N ASP A 50 2.04 1.36 20.33
CA ASP A 50 2.15 -0.08 20.09
C ASP A 50 1.06 -0.57 19.15
N THR A 51 -0.15 -0.03 19.27
CA THR A 51 -1.23 -0.32 18.33
C THR A 51 -0.87 0.11 16.91
N ILE A 52 -0.29 1.31 16.73
CA ILE A 52 0.18 1.76 15.40
C ILE A 52 1.32 0.86 14.90
N ARG A 53 2.19 0.37 15.78
CA ARG A 53 3.26 -0.56 15.42
C ARG A 53 2.75 -1.93 14.93
N THR A 54 1.51 -2.32 15.25
CA THR A 54 0.90 -3.55 14.70
C THR A 54 0.71 -3.50 13.19
N LEU A 55 0.65 -2.31 12.57
CA LEU A 55 0.59 -2.13 11.12
C LEU A 55 1.75 -2.77 10.37
N LYS A 56 2.87 -3.10 11.05
CA LYS A 56 3.99 -3.85 10.48
C LYS A 56 3.63 -5.25 9.99
N VAL A 57 2.47 -5.79 10.37
CA VAL A 57 1.97 -7.06 9.80
C VAL A 57 1.65 -6.92 8.30
N LEU A 58 1.39 -5.70 7.83
CA LEU A 58 1.17 -5.40 6.43
C LEU A 58 2.52 -5.41 5.67
N PRO A 59 2.66 -6.14 4.57
CA PRO A 59 3.95 -6.40 3.92
C PRO A 59 4.62 -5.13 3.35
N PHE A 60 3.84 -4.08 3.08
CA PHE A 60 4.34 -2.80 2.55
C PHE A 60 4.69 -1.78 3.65
N VAL A 61 4.33 -2.03 4.92
CA VAL A 61 4.57 -1.10 6.03
C VAL A 61 6.01 -1.23 6.52
N LYS A 62 6.86 -0.29 6.09
CA LYS A 62 8.28 -0.23 6.48
C LYS A 62 8.48 0.57 7.77
N LYS A 63 9.62 0.38 8.45
CA LYS A 63 10.00 1.14 9.67
C LYS A 63 9.89 2.66 9.48
N LYS A 64 10.25 3.18 8.29
CA LYS A 64 10.13 4.61 7.96
C LYS A 64 8.68 5.11 7.99
N MET A 65 7.75 4.30 7.48
CA MET A 65 6.32 4.62 7.43
C MET A 65 5.76 4.64 8.84
N VAL A 66 6.08 3.64 9.68
CA VAL A 66 5.67 3.64 11.10
C VAL A 66 6.10 4.90 11.84
N ARG A 67 7.32 5.40 11.61
CA ARG A 67 7.78 6.67 12.19
C ARG A 67 6.95 7.86 11.71
N GLY A 68 6.61 7.92 10.41
CA GLY A 68 5.74 8.96 9.85
C GLY A 68 4.34 8.92 10.45
N LEU A 69 3.74 7.73 10.57
CA LEU A 69 2.41 7.54 11.17
C LEU A 69 2.38 7.99 12.64
N LEU A 70 3.43 7.68 13.41
CA LEU A 70 3.56 8.13 14.81
C LEU A 70 3.74 9.65 14.90
N LYS A 71 4.45 10.27 13.95
CA LYS A 71 4.63 11.73 13.90
C LYS A 71 3.31 12.44 13.58
N GLU A 72 2.51 11.88 12.67
CA GLU A 72 1.23 12.43 12.22
C GLU A 72 0.05 12.07 13.17
N LYS A 73 0.31 11.35 14.27
CA LYS A 73 -0.72 10.79 15.16
C LYS A 73 -1.66 11.84 15.75
N GLU A 74 -1.12 12.92 16.30
CA GLU A 74 -1.93 13.96 16.94
C GLU A 74 -2.71 14.77 15.90
N ASP A 75 -2.08 15.07 14.77
CA ASP A 75 -2.72 15.73 13.64
C ASP A 75 -3.89 14.93 13.07
N PHE A 76 -3.75 13.60 13.05
CA PHE A 76 -4.80 12.66 12.66
C PHE A 76 -5.97 12.72 13.64
N TYR A 77 -5.73 12.68 14.95
CA TYR A 77 -6.81 12.74 15.94
C TYR A 77 -7.59 14.04 15.89
N MET A 78 -6.91 15.17 15.70
CA MET A 78 -7.54 16.47 15.48
C MET A 78 -8.40 16.48 14.22
N ALA A 79 -7.90 15.95 13.09
CA ALA A 79 -8.69 15.89 11.87
C ALA A 79 -9.91 14.95 12.00
N ALA A 80 -9.73 13.80 12.66
CA ALA A 80 -10.78 12.81 12.83
C ALA A 80 -11.85 13.24 13.84
N SER A 81 -11.52 14.05 14.86
CA SER A 81 -12.52 14.59 15.80
C SER A 81 -13.52 15.51 15.10
N ASP A 82 -13.01 16.33 14.19
CA ASP A 82 -13.77 17.40 13.52
C ASP A 82 -14.62 16.87 12.35
N THR A 83 -14.39 15.61 11.94
CA THR A 83 -15.07 15.00 10.80
C THR A 83 -16.27 14.17 11.25
N GLU A 84 -17.45 14.36 10.65
CA GLU A 84 -18.63 13.54 10.95
C GLU A 84 -18.45 12.05 10.61
N ALA A 85 -19.15 11.17 11.32
CA ALA A 85 -18.98 9.72 11.15
C ALA A 85 -19.46 9.19 9.78
N GLU A 86 -20.43 9.88 9.17
CA GLU A 86 -20.98 9.54 7.85
C GLU A 86 -20.14 10.10 6.70
N TYR A 87 -19.09 10.85 7.02
CA TYR A 87 -18.22 11.43 6.01
C TYR A 87 -17.48 10.34 5.23
N GLY A 88 -17.42 10.51 3.91
CA GLY A 88 -16.88 9.49 3.01
C GLY A 88 -15.44 9.10 3.37
N HIS A 89 -15.19 7.80 3.56
CA HIS A 89 -13.88 7.28 3.97
C HIS A 89 -12.71 7.81 3.13
N MET A 90 -12.83 7.69 1.80
CA MET A 90 -11.79 8.17 0.88
C MET A 90 -11.78 9.70 0.74
N ALA A 91 -12.92 10.37 0.96
CA ALA A 91 -12.98 11.82 0.95
C ALA A 91 -12.14 12.39 2.12
N PHE A 92 -12.24 11.79 3.31
CA PHE A 92 -11.49 12.22 4.49
C PHE A 92 -9.99 12.20 4.23
N TRP A 93 -9.50 11.09 3.69
CA TRP A 93 -8.08 10.93 3.42
C TRP A 93 -7.59 11.85 2.29
N ASN A 94 -8.41 12.09 1.26
CA ASN A 94 -8.04 12.99 0.17
C ASN A 94 -7.95 14.45 0.62
N ASP A 95 -8.87 14.91 1.47
CA ASP A 95 -8.88 16.28 1.98
C ASP A 95 -7.71 16.51 2.95
N ASN A 96 -7.35 15.49 3.73
CA ASN A 96 -6.26 15.55 4.70
C ASN A 96 -4.89 15.16 4.13
N LYS A 97 -4.75 14.85 2.83
CA LYS A 97 -3.49 14.33 2.23
C LYS A 97 -2.26 15.20 2.47
N LYS A 98 -2.45 16.53 2.57
CA LYS A 98 -1.33 17.47 2.82
C LYS A 98 -0.88 17.44 4.28
N LYS A 99 -1.82 17.24 5.21
CA LYS A 99 -1.57 17.22 6.66
C LYS A 99 -1.12 15.83 7.13
N LEU A 100 -1.67 14.79 6.51
CA LEU A 100 -1.47 13.38 6.86
C LEU A 100 -0.93 12.57 5.67
N PRO A 101 0.23 12.94 5.09
CA PRO A 101 0.74 12.30 3.88
C PRO A 101 1.12 10.83 4.09
N THR A 102 1.61 10.45 5.27
CA THR A 102 1.98 9.06 5.56
C THR A 102 0.75 8.18 5.75
N TRP A 103 -0.26 8.69 6.47
CA TRP A 103 -1.54 7.98 6.60
C TRP A 103 -2.28 7.85 5.27
N HIS A 104 -2.30 8.89 4.44
CA HIS A 104 -2.90 8.85 3.11
C HIS A 104 -2.25 7.76 2.23
N ALA A 105 -0.92 7.72 2.19
CA ALA A 105 -0.19 6.69 1.45
C ALA A 105 -0.51 5.27 1.96
N LEU A 106 -0.55 5.08 3.29
CA LEU A 106 -0.92 3.81 3.90
C LEU A 106 -2.33 3.36 3.49
N VAL A 107 -3.30 4.28 3.52
CA VAL A 107 -4.69 3.98 3.16
C VAL A 107 -4.80 3.55 1.71
N LEU A 108 -4.08 4.21 0.79
CA LEU A 108 -4.04 3.80 -0.61
C LEU A 108 -3.47 2.38 -0.76
N ASP A 109 -2.37 2.07 -0.08
CA ASP A 109 -1.79 0.72 -0.11
C ASP A 109 -2.74 -0.33 0.49
N VAL A 110 -3.46 0.02 1.56
CA VAL A 110 -4.47 -0.86 2.18
C VAL A 110 -5.72 -1.02 1.31
N ALA A 111 -6.16 0.01 0.60
CA ALA A 111 -7.28 -0.09 -0.34
C ALA A 111 -6.98 -1.06 -1.50
N LEU A 112 -5.69 -1.29 -1.81
CA LEU A 112 -5.24 -2.28 -2.78
C LEU A 112 -5.17 -3.70 -2.21
N LEU A 113 -5.24 -3.88 -0.88
CA LEU A 113 -5.39 -5.20 -0.27
C LEU A 113 -6.82 -5.69 -0.46
N GLN A 114 -7.07 -6.35 -1.58
CA GLN A 114 -8.35 -6.97 -1.81
C GLN A 114 -8.50 -8.23 -0.93
N PRO A 115 -9.47 -8.28 -0.01
CA PRO A 115 -9.63 -9.41 0.90
C PRO A 115 -10.21 -10.66 0.21
N SER A 116 -10.78 -10.54 -0.99
CA SER A 116 -11.48 -11.63 -1.68
C SER A 116 -11.17 -11.64 -3.16
N SER A 117 -10.59 -12.73 -3.68
CA SER A 117 -10.34 -12.90 -5.12
C SER A 117 -11.60 -12.73 -5.98
N ALA A 118 -12.78 -13.05 -5.43
CA ALA A 118 -14.06 -12.91 -6.10
C ALA A 118 -14.38 -11.47 -6.55
N PHE A 119 -13.84 -10.44 -5.87
CA PHE A 119 -13.99 -9.07 -6.35
C PHE A 119 -13.16 -8.82 -7.62
N MET A 120 -11.94 -9.35 -7.71
CA MET A 120 -11.10 -9.24 -8.91
C MET A 120 -11.76 -10.03 -10.04
N GLU A 121 -12.29 -11.21 -9.77
CA GLU A 121 -13.03 -12.01 -10.75
C GLU A 121 -14.26 -11.25 -11.27
N ARG A 122 -14.98 -10.54 -10.39
CA ARG A 122 -16.11 -9.70 -10.81
C ARG A 122 -15.64 -8.51 -11.66
N VAL A 123 -14.56 -7.84 -11.28
CA VAL A 123 -13.96 -6.76 -12.08
C VAL A 123 -13.51 -7.27 -13.44
N PHE A 124 -12.84 -8.43 -13.49
CA PHE A 124 -12.41 -9.07 -14.73
C PHE A 124 -13.60 -9.55 -15.58
N SER A 125 -14.68 -10.03 -14.97
CA SER A 125 -15.92 -10.39 -15.66
C SER A 125 -16.58 -9.17 -16.28
N ILE A 126 -16.64 -8.04 -15.56
CA ILE A 126 -17.16 -6.77 -16.10
C ILE A 126 -16.28 -6.28 -17.24
N LEU A 127 -14.95 -6.28 -17.06
CA LEU A 127 -14.00 -5.92 -18.11
C LEU A 127 -14.20 -6.80 -19.34
N ARG A 128 -14.37 -8.12 -19.15
CA ARG A 128 -14.66 -9.06 -20.24
C ARG A 128 -15.97 -8.73 -20.98
N CYS A 129 -16.99 -8.21 -20.30
CA CYS A 129 -18.21 -7.70 -20.95
C CYS A 129 -17.98 -6.37 -21.70
N CYS A 130 -16.99 -5.56 -21.31
CA CYS A 130 -16.64 -4.32 -21.99
C CYS A 130 -15.77 -4.54 -23.25
N PHE A 131 -15.16 -5.71 -23.40
CA PHE A 131 -14.39 -6.10 -24.59
C PHE A 131 -15.23 -7.04 -25.46
N ASN A 132 -15.31 -6.75 -26.76
CA ASN A 132 -15.99 -7.66 -27.70
C ASN A 132 -15.13 -8.92 -27.93
N GLU A 133 -15.69 -10.01 -28.43
CA GLU A 133 -14.95 -11.28 -28.70
C GLU A 133 -13.68 -11.07 -29.55
N ARG A 134 -13.66 -10.06 -30.44
CA ARG A 134 -12.49 -9.70 -31.25
C ARG A 134 -11.37 -9.00 -30.48
N GLN A 135 -11.63 -8.54 -29.26
CA GLN A 135 -10.70 -7.82 -28.38
C GLN A 135 -10.23 -8.67 -27.20
N GLU A 136 -10.66 -9.92 -27.09
CA GLU A 136 -10.29 -10.83 -26.00
C GLU A 136 -8.77 -11.10 -26.00
N HIS A 137 -8.16 -11.22 -27.18
CA HIS A 137 -6.70 -11.30 -27.33
C HIS A 137 -6.00 -10.03 -26.80
N VAL A 138 -6.53 -8.84 -27.10
CA VAL A 138 -5.99 -7.56 -26.62
C VAL A 138 -6.11 -7.46 -25.10
N TYR A 139 -7.22 -7.93 -24.52
CA TYR A 139 -7.40 -7.97 -23.07
C TYR A 139 -6.39 -8.90 -22.39
N SER A 140 -6.22 -10.12 -22.91
CA SER A 140 -5.23 -11.08 -22.44
C SER A 140 -3.80 -10.52 -22.50
N ASP A 141 -3.43 -9.92 -23.63
CA ASP A 141 -2.12 -9.30 -23.83
C ASP A 141 -1.88 -8.15 -22.85
N ARG A 142 -2.89 -7.32 -22.58
CA ARG A 142 -2.77 -6.23 -21.59
C ARG A 142 -2.59 -6.74 -20.16
N ILE A 143 -3.25 -7.84 -19.78
CA ILE A 143 -3.01 -8.48 -18.48
C ILE A 143 -1.57 -8.98 -18.41
N CYS A 144 -1.14 -9.78 -19.38
CA CYS A 144 0.21 -10.33 -19.44
C CYS A 144 1.29 -9.23 -19.40
N ALA A 145 1.16 -8.21 -20.24
CA ALA A 145 2.07 -7.07 -20.27
C ALA A 145 2.12 -6.33 -18.91
N SER A 146 0.96 -6.11 -18.26
CA SER A 146 0.92 -5.45 -16.96
C SER A 146 1.64 -6.24 -15.86
N VAL A 147 1.55 -7.57 -15.89
CA VAL A 147 2.23 -8.47 -14.96
C VAL A 147 3.74 -8.48 -15.22
N LEU A 148 4.15 -8.61 -16.48
CA LEU A 148 5.56 -8.57 -16.89
C LEU A 148 6.22 -7.24 -16.51
N LEU A 149 5.56 -6.11 -16.76
CA LEU A 149 6.08 -4.79 -16.39
C LEU A 149 6.24 -4.65 -14.87
N LYS A 150 5.28 -5.11 -14.07
CA LYS A 150 5.39 -5.11 -12.61
C LYS A 150 6.53 -6.02 -12.12
N TYR A 151 6.65 -7.22 -12.68
CA TYR A 151 7.70 -8.16 -12.33
C TYR A 151 9.10 -7.61 -12.66
N ASN A 152 9.27 -7.06 -13.86
CA ASN A 152 10.54 -6.48 -14.31
C ASN A 152 10.93 -5.24 -13.49
N ARG A 153 9.95 -4.39 -13.13
CA ARG A 153 10.19 -3.23 -12.26
C ARG A 153 10.63 -3.65 -10.85
N GLY A 154 10.06 -4.74 -10.32
CA GLY A 154 10.49 -5.34 -9.05
C GLY A 154 11.91 -5.93 -9.10
N ARG A 155 12.29 -6.56 -10.22
CA ARG A 155 13.66 -7.05 -10.46
C ARG A 155 14.70 -5.93 -10.59
N ALA A 156 14.38 -4.88 -11.34
CA ALA A 156 15.30 -3.75 -11.50
C ALA A 156 15.56 -3.01 -10.17
N GLN A 157 14.53 -2.91 -9.32
CA GLN A 157 14.67 -2.30 -7.98
C GLN A 157 15.46 -3.18 -7.00
N SER A 158 15.44 -4.50 -7.16
CA SER A 158 16.25 -5.42 -6.35
C SER A 158 17.70 -5.48 -6.82
N SER A 159 17.97 -5.42 -8.14
CA SER A 159 19.34 -5.39 -8.66
C SER A 159 20.07 -4.08 -8.35
N SER A 160 19.39 -2.93 -8.32
CA SER A 160 19.98 -1.65 -7.86
C SER A 160 20.27 -1.62 -6.35
N ALA A 161 19.56 -2.41 -5.54
CA ALA A 161 19.80 -2.46 -4.10
C ALA A 161 21.04 -3.32 -3.72
N GLU A 162 21.44 -4.24 -4.59
CA GLU A 162 22.60 -5.13 -4.37
C GLU A 162 23.93 -4.54 -4.87
N MET A 163 23.91 -3.47 -5.68
CA MET A 163 25.12 -2.79 -6.18
C MET A 163 25.55 -1.55 -5.37
N GLY A 164 24.89 -1.23 -4.26
CA GLY A 164 25.20 -0.04 -3.43
C GLY A 164 26.16 -0.27 -2.26
N GLY A 165 26.91 -1.38 -2.24
CA GLY A 165 27.82 -1.76 -1.16
C GLY A 165 29.25 -1.98 -1.66
N GLY A 166 29.91 -0.94 -2.17
CA GLY A 166 31.28 -1.05 -2.64
C GLY A 166 31.90 0.30 -3.02
N ALA A 167 32.60 0.87 -2.04
CA ALA A 167 33.76 1.78 -2.15
C ALA A 167 33.74 2.95 -3.14
N GLU A 168 33.67 4.18 -2.61
CA GLU A 168 34.43 5.32 -3.14
C GLU A 168 34.86 6.26 -2.00
N ASP A 169 36.01 5.94 -1.38
CA ASP A 169 36.92 6.94 -0.83
C ASP A 169 37.88 7.32 -1.96
N ALA A 170 37.76 8.53 -2.51
CA ALA A 170 38.90 9.30 -3.04
C ALA A 170 38.44 10.68 -3.53
N ASN A 171 38.90 11.70 -2.80
CA ASN A 171 39.61 12.86 -3.35
C ASN A 171 38.89 13.71 -4.41
N ASN A 172 38.33 14.86 -4.00
CA ASN A 172 38.10 15.97 -4.93
C ASN A 172 38.75 17.25 -4.38
N GLY A 173 39.99 17.46 -4.80
CA GLY A 173 40.68 18.74 -4.69
C GLY A 173 40.63 19.45 -6.04
N GLY A 174 40.16 20.69 -5.99
CA GLY A 174 40.60 21.87 -6.76
C GLY A 174 40.84 21.77 -8.27
N GLY A 175 40.15 22.63 -9.03
CA GLY A 175 40.52 22.98 -10.39
C GLY A 175 39.42 23.78 -11.08
N SER A 176 39.48 25.10 -10.90
CA SER A 176 38.82 26.12 -11.70
C SER A 176 39.32 26.13 -13.15
N ASP A 177 38.49 26.66 -14.06
CA ASP A 177 38.77 27.51 -15.24
C ASP A 177 37.58 27.30 -16.20
N GLU A 178 36.58 28.18 -16.19
CA GLU A 178 36.50 29.39 -17.05
C GLU A 178 36.72 29.08 -18.54
N GLU A 179 35.66 29.24 -19.34
CA GLU A 179 35.52 30.06 -20.56
C GLU A 179 34.10 29.73 -21.12
N SER A 180 33.07 30.61 -21.07
CA SER A 180 32.78 31.75 -21.98
C SER A 180 33.02 31.38 -23.45
N ASP A 181 32.18 31.67 -24.44
CA ASP A 181 31.04 32.58 -24.62
C ASP A 181 30.41 32.22 -25.98
N ASP A 182 29.40 33.01 -26.38
CA ASP A 182 29.01 33.32 -27.77
C ASP A 182 28.08 32.31 -28.49
N SER A 183 26.76 32.60 -28.55
CA SER A 183 26.04 33.34 -29.63
C SER A 183 26.03 32.57 -30.96
N SER A 184 25.00 32.53 -31.80
CA SER A 184 23.91 33.45 -32.15
C SER A 184 22.78 32.57 -32.76
N ASP A 185 21.50 32.84 -32.50
CA ASP A 185 20.53 33.51 -33.40
C ASP A 185 20.10 32.77 -34.69
N GLU A 186 18.79 32.83 -34.92
CA GLU A 186 18.07 32.86 -36.22
C GLU A 186 18.10 31.56 -37.07
N ASP A 187 17.07 31.14 -37.80
CA ASP A 187 15.80 31.74 -38.20
C ASP A 187 14.86 30.63 -38.75
N SER A 188 13.57 30.92 -38.68
CA SER A 188 12.48 30.64 -39.64
C SER A 188 12.62 29.55 -40.72
N ASP A 189 11.69 28.59 -40.71
CA ASP A 189 10.67 28.39 -41.78
C ASP A 189 9.50 27.50 -41.27
#